data_AF-A0A7J7QCK8-F1
#
_entry.id   AF-A0A7J7QCK8-F1
#
_cell.length_a   1.000
_cell.length_b   1.000
_cell.length_c   1.000
_cell.angle_alpha   90.00
_cell.angle_beta   90.00
_cell.angle_gamma   90.00
#
_symmetry.space_group_name_H-M   'P 1'
#
loop_
_entity.id
_entity.type
_entity.pdbx_description
1 polymer ?
#
loop_
_entity_poly.entity_id
_entity_poly.type
_entity_poly.pdbx_seq_one_letter_code
_entity_poly.pdbx_strand_id
1 'polypeptide(L)'
;MAAADSTAEKRYRKLLLGVDLTKNFFFSYSYSLAHTLQHNHKQAAAGADQPAAAAAAAAAAAGGGTAPGGPNSSHDSAAEAAAAAAAAAAGWDVYDSSMFVWNAYLTRPLRAAIQSGRWSVPLVYGYWEQRQVSVFGRSLTLTLLARRSRHYAGTRFRKRGLSSQGFVANEVETEQIVDAGIDWATGQPLWSAMVQVRGSVPLFWSQQTTTLSPKPDILLQQFDPVYEKTGAHFCDMRRRYGDPVMALNLLRSKERR
;
A
#
# COMPACT_ATOMS: atom_id res chain seq x y z
N MET A 1 -0.88 40.79 3.95
CA MET A 1 0.12 40.43 4.98
C MET A 1 0.94 39.26 4.45
N ALA A 2 1.93 39.55 3.58
CA ALA A 2 2.72 38.51 2.93
C ALA A 2 3.71 37.93 3.94
N ALA A 3 3.51 36.68 4.34
CA ALA A 3 4.50 35.95 5.11
C ALA A 3 5.79 35.91 4.27
N ALA A 4 6.88 36.44 4.82
CA ALA A 4 8.18 36.41 4.19
C ALA A 4 8.55 34.95 3.88
N ASP A 5 8.77 34.68 2.60
CA ASP A 5 9.17 33.39 2.03
C ASP A 5 10.44 32.88 2.74
N SER A 6 10.23 32.08 3.79
CA SER A 6 11.26 31.66 4.73
C SER A 6 12.31 30.81 4.01
N THR A 7 13.57 30.89 4.41
CA THR A 7 14.62 30.01 3.88
C THR A 7 14.23 28.53 3.95
N ALA A 8 13.47 28.14 4.97
CA ALA A 8 12.91 26.80 5.09
C ALA A 8 11.87 26.48 4.00
N GLU A 9 10.96 27.41 3.71
CA GLU A 9 9.92 27.27 2.68
C GLU A 9 10.56 27.11 1.30
N LYS A 10 11.52 27.98 0.95
CA LYS A 10 12.28 27.88 -0.31
C LYS A 10 12.96 26.52 -0.46
N ARG A 11 13.52 25.98 0.62
CA ARG A 11 14.16 24.66 0.62
C ARG A 11 13.14 23.54 0.37
N TYR A 12 12.00 23.56 1.04
CA TYR A 12 10.94 22.56 0.84
C TYR A 12 10.33 22.64 -0.57
N ARG A 13 10.09 23.86 -1.06
CA ARG A 13 9.60 24.09 -2.42
C ARG A 13 10.56 23.52 -3.45
N LYS A 14 11.87 23.76 -3.30
CA LYS A 14 12.89 23.18 -4.18
C LYS A 14 12.90 21.66 -4.14
N LEU A 15 12.73 21.05 -2.98
CA LEU A 15 12.65 19.58 -2.85
C LEU A 15 11.41 19.02 -3.54
N LEU A 16 10.25 19.67 -3.36
CA LEU A 16 8.99 19.25 -3.97
C LEU A 16 9.01 19.40 -5.50
N LEU A 17 9.51 20.54 -6.00
CA LEU A 17 9.67 20.79 -7.44
C LEU A 17 10.73 19.89 -8.09
N GLY A 18 11.62 19.30 -7.29
CA GLY A 18 12.56 18.28 -7.76
C GLY A 18 11.91 16.91 -8.02
N VAL A 19 10.66 16.70 -7.61
CA VAL A 19 9.93 15.45 -7.89
C VAL A 19 9.36 15.52 -9.29
N ASP A 20 9.90 14.69 -10.17
CA ASP A 20 9.43 14.53 -11.54
C ASP A 20 8.30 13.49 -11.59
N LEU A 21 7.06 13.95 -11.70
CA LEU A 21 5.88 13.08 -11.78
C LEU A 21 5.79 12.30 -13.11
N THR A 22 6.60 12.64 -14.11
CA THR A 22 6.63 11.89 -15.39
C THR A 22 7.48 10.62 -15.30
N LYS A 23 8.26 10.46 -14.23
CA LYS A 23 9.21 9.36 -14.07
C LYS A 23 8.80 8.46 -12.92
N ASN A 24 8.57 7.19 -13.23
CA ASN A 24 8.31 6.11 -12.26
C ASN A 24 7.02 6.29 -11.45
N PHE A 25 6.11 7.18 -11.87
CA PHE A 25 4.77 7.29 -11.34
C PHE A 25 3.77 6.74 -12.33
N PHE A 26 2.86 5.91 -11.85
CA PHE A 26 1.86 5.22 -12.65
C PHE A 26 0.49 5.35 -11.99
N PHE A 27 -0.54 5.40 -12.81
CA PHE A 27 -1.93 5.38 -12.39
C PHE A 27 -2.79 4.73 -13.48
N SER A 28 -3.99 4.33 -13.09
CA SER A 28 -5.05 4.00 -14.04
C SER A 28 -6.36 4.58 -13.51
N TYR A 29 -7.19 5.07 -14.43
CA TYR A 29 -8.51 5.61 -14.09
C TYR A 29 -9.53 4.49 -13.79
N SER A 30 -9.35 3.32 -14.40
CA SER A 30 -10.29 2.21 -14.32
C SER A 30 -9.84 1.09 -13.40
N TYR A 31 -8.55 1.05 -13.05
CA TYR A 31 -7.98 -0.03 -12.26
C TYR A 31 -7.09 0.51 -11.15
N SER A 32 -7.29 0.04 -9.92
CA SER A 32 -6.45 0.46 -8.79
C SER A 32 -5.11 -0.25 -8.83
N LEU A 33 -4.08 0.47 -9.28
CA LEU A 33 -2.69 0.00 -9.20
C LEU A 33 -2.17 -0.05 -7.76
N ALA A 34 -2.88 0.52 -6.78
CA ALA A 34 -2.41 0.58 -5.40
C ALA A 34 -2.66 -0.73 -4.61
N HIS A 35 -3.33 -1.70 -5.22
CA HIS A 35 -3.62 -3.00 -4.64
C HIS A 35 -3.22 -4.13 -5.60
N THR A 36 -3.06 -5.33 -5.06
CA THR A 36 -2.81 -6.54 -5.85
C THR A 36 -4.05 -6.94 -6.64
N LEU A 37 -3.87 -7.72 -7.71
CA LEU A 37 -4.96 -8.29 -8.48
C LEU A 37 -5.90 -9.10 -7.59
N GLN A 38 -5.35 -9.89 -6.67
CA GLN A 38 -6.14 -10.68 -5.72
C GLN A 38 -7.01 -9.79 -4.83
N HIS A 39 -6.47 -8.69 -4.32
CA HIS A 39 -7.22 -7.76 -3.46
C HIS A 39 -8.35 -7.08 -4.25
N ASN A 40 -8.04 -6.56 -5.43
CA ASN A 40 -9.03 -5.94 -6.32
C ASN A 40 -10.15 -6.92 -6.69
N HIS A 41 -9.81 -8.18 -6.99
CA HIS A 41 -10.79 -9.21 -7.32
C HIS A 41 -11.70 -9.55 -6.12
N LYS A 42 -11.14 -9.65 -4.91
CA LYS A 42 -11.92 -9.85 -3.68
C LYS A 42 -12.87 -8.68 -3.40
N GLN A 43 -12.42 -7.45 -3.60
CA GLN A 43 -13.27 -6.27 -3.43
C GLN A 43 -14.39 -6.22 -4.49
N ALA A 44 -14.08 -6.54 -5.74
CA ALA A 44 -15.08 -6.61 -6.81
C ALA A 44 -16.14 -7.67 -6.54
N ALA A 45 -15.73 -8.85 -6.04
CA ALA A 45 -16.66 -9.91 -5.64
C ALA A 45 -17.54 -9.47 -4.46
N ALA A 46 -16.97 -8.85 -3.42
CA ALA A 46 -17.73 -8.34 -2.28
C ALA A 46 -18.73 -7.23 -2.66
N GLY A 47 -18.33 -6.34 -3.57
CA GLY A 47 -19.17 -5.27 -4.10
C GLY A 47 -20.35 -5.77 -4.95
N ALA A 48 -20.22 -6.95 -5.58
CA ALA A 48 -21.29 -7.58 -6.35
C ALA A 48 -22.42 -8.14 -5.44
N ASP A 49 -22.09 -8.52 -4.20
CA ASP A 49 -23.07 -9.00 -3.20
C ASP A 49 -23.75 -7.86 -2.43
N GLN A 50 -23.13 -6.67 -2.40
CA GLN A 50 -23.66 -5.48 -1.73
C GLN A 50 -25.06 -5.01 -2.17
N PRO A 51 -25.46 -5.00 -3.46
CA PRO A 51 -26.80 -4.56 -3.86
C PRO A 51 -27.91 -5.47 -3.30
N ALA A 52 -27.67 -6.76 -3.13
CA ALA A 52 -28.64 -7.69 -2.53
C ALA A 52 -28.75 -7.50 -1.01
N ALA A 53 -27.62 -7.29 -0.32
CA ALA A 53 -27.60 -7.04 1.12
C ALA A 53 -28.17 -5.67 1.50
N ALA A 54 -27.90 -4.62 0.70
CA ALA A 54 -28.47 -3.30 0.90
C ALA A 54 -30.00 -3.27 0.65
N ALA A 55 -30.49 -4.01 -0.35
CA ALA A 55 -31.92 -4.18 -0.58
C ALA A 55 -32.61 -4.96 0.56
N ALA A 56 -31.96 -6.00 1.10
CA ALA A 56 -32.46 -6.76 2.25
C ALA A 56 -32.47 -5.92 3.54
N ALA A 57 -31.45 -5.09 3.77
CA ALA A 57 -31.38 -4.18 4.91
C ALA A 57 -32.42 -3.04 4.80
N ALA A 58 -32.67 -2.53 3.60
CA ALA A 58 -33.74 -1.55 3.36
C ALA A 58 -35.14 -2.15 3.59
N ALA A 59 -35.35 -3.43 3.23
CA ALA A 59 -36.58 -4.15 3.52
C ALA A 59 -36.77 -4.42 5.03
N ALA A 60 -35.67 -4.69 5.76
CA ALA A 60 -35.70 -4.87 7.21
C ALA A 60 -35.94 -3.54 7.96
N ALA A 61 -35.40 -2.43 7.47
CA ALA A 61 -35.62 -1.09 8.04
C ALA A 61 -37.07 -0.58 7.86
N ALA A 62 -37.80 -1.10 6.87
CA ALA A 62 -39.23 -0.82 6.69
C ALA A 62 -40.13 -1.56 7.71
N GLY A 63 -39.58 -2.48 8.52
CA GLY A 63 -40.34 -3.45 9.31
C GLY A 63 -40.15 -3.45 10.83
N GLY A 64 -39.46 -2.50 11.46
CA GLY A 64 -39.10 -2.63 12.88
C GLY A 64 -39.11 -1.34 13.68
N GLY A 65 -40.03 -1.26 14.64
CA GLY A 65 -40.25 -0.11 15.52
C GLY A 65 -39.13 0.16 16.52
N THR A 66 -39.10 1.42 16.95
CA THR A 66 -38.15 2.05 17.89
C THR A 66 -38.27 1.51 19.31
N ALA A 67 -37.14 1.18 19.94
CA ALA A 67 -36.98 1.17 21.39
C ALA A 67 -35.59 1.74 21.78
N PRO A 68 -35.48 2.54 22.87
CA PRO A 68 -34.28 3.33 23.14
C PRO A 68 -33.39 2.77 24.27
N GLY A 69 -32.10 3.12 24.18
CA GLY A 69 -31.33 3.59 25.35
C GLY A 69 -30.31 2.64 25.97
N GLY A 70 -29.03 3.05 25.92
CA GLY A 70 -27.96 2.57 26.80
C GLY A 70 -26.58 3.03 26.32
N PRO A 71 -25.89 3.96 27.00
CA PRO A 71 -24.59 4.48 26.55
C PRO A 71 -23.44 3.73 27.22
N ASN A 72 -22.36 3.44 26.48
CA ASN A 72 -21.00 3.66 26.99
C ASN A 72 -19.87 3.45 25.97
N SER A 73 -19.02 4.47 25.89
CA SER A 73 -17.56 4.43 25.67
C SER A 73 -17.00 3.48 24.60
N SER A 74 -17.23 3.84 23.33
CA SER A 74 -16.42 3.39 22.18
C SER A 74 -16.38 4.47 21.09
N HIS A 75 -16.40 5.74 21.49
CA HIS A 75 -16.63 6.86 20.57
C HIS A 75 -15.55 6.99 19.49
N ASP A 76 -14.29 6.67 19.79
CA ASP A 76 -13.21 6.78 18.82
C ASP A 76 -13.28 5.68 17.76
N SER A 77 -13.54 4.43 18.14
CA SER A 77 -13.62 3.31 17.18
C SER A 77 -14.87 3.36 16.30
N ALA A 78 -15.99 3.85 16.86
CA ALA A 78 -17.24 4.01 16.10
C ALA A 78 -17.16 5.21 15.13
N ALA A 79 -16.51 6.31 15.55
CA ALA A 79 -16.27 7.46 14.68
C ALA A 79 -15.26 7.14 13.57
N GLU A 80 -14.20 6.39 13.87
CA GLU A 80 -13.26 5.88 12.87
C GLU A 80 -13.92 4.92 11.89
N ALA A 81 -14.78 4.01 12.36
CA ALA A 81 -15.55 3.10 11.50
C ALA A 81 -16.56 3.85 10.60
N ALA A 82 -17.24 4.86 11.14
CA ALA A 82 -18.16 5.71 10.37
C ALA A 82 -17.42 6.57 9.33
N ALA A 83 -16.25 7.12 9.69
CA ALA A 83 -15.39 7.85 8.76
C ALA A 83 -14.82 6.95 7.66
N ALA A 84 -14.43 5.71 7.99
CA ALA A 84 -14.00 4.72 7.02
C ALA A 84 -15.13 4.31 6.08
N ALA A 85 -16.35 4.11 6.59
CA ALA A 85 -17.53 3.81 5.77
C ALA A 85 -17.89 4.96 4.82
N ALA A 86 -17.80 6.21 5.30
CA ALA A 86 -17.98 7.39 4.46
C ALA A 86 -16.88 7.55 3.41
N ALA A 87 -15.63 7.24 3.74
CA ALA A 87 -14.51 7.25 2.80
C ALA A 87 -14.63 6.16 1.72
N ALA A 88 -15.16 4.99 2.08
CA ALA A 88 -15.49 3.92 1.15
C ALA A 88 -16.63 4.33 0.21
N ALA A 89 -17.70 4.92 0.74
CA ALA A 89 -18.81 5.46 -0.08
C ALA A 89 -18.37 6.59 -1.02
N ALA A 90 -17.39 7.40 -0.61
CA ALA A 90 -16.80 8.47 -1.41
C ALA A 90 -15.75 7.97 -2.44
N GLY A 91 -15.39 6.68 -2.44
CA GLY A 91 -14.45 6.09 -3.40
C GLY A 91 -12.98 6.45 -3.13
N TRP A 92 -12.64 6.85 -1.91
CA TRP A 92 -11.26 7.20 -1.53
C TRP A 92 -10.64 6.30 -0.47
N ASP A 93 -11.31 5.21 -0.08
CA ASP A 93 -10.75 4.20 0.83
C ASP A 93 -9.32 3.81 0.46
N VAL A 94 -9.04 3.63 -0.83
CA VAL A 94 -7.73 3.28 -1.39
C VAL A 94 -6.58 4.15 -0.86
N TYR A 95 -6.80 5.44 -0.60
CA TYR A 95 -5.76 6.35 -0.12
C TYR A 95 -5.32 6.08 1.33
N ASP A 96 -6.24 5.59 2.15
CA ASP A 96 -6.02 5.37 3.57
C ASP A 96 -5.79 3.88 3.85
N SER A 97 -6.39 2.98 3.05
CA SER A 97 -6.20 1.53 3.13
C SER A 97 -4.92 1.04 2.43
N SER A 98 -4.41 1.73 1.41
CA SER A 98 -3.17 1.35 0.72
C SER A 98 -1.95 2.20 1.12
N MET A 99 -0.87 1.49 1.47
CA MET A 99 0.44 2.08 1.73
C MET A 99 1.19 2.50 0.45
N PHE A 100 0.68 2.15 -0.73
CA PHE A 100 1.34 2.38 -2.02
C PHE A 100 0.88 3.66 -2.74
N VAL A 101 -0.10 4.37 -2.18
CA VAL A 101 -0.60 5.63 -2.76
C VAL A 101 0.28 6.80 -2.35
N TRP A 102 1.21 7.18 -3.23
CA TRP A 102 2.24 8.17 -2.95
C TRP A 102 1.65 9.56 -2.61
N ASN A 103 0.63 10.01 -3.34
CA ASN A 103 0.03 11.33 -3.17
C ASN A 103 -1.01 11.41 -2.04
N ALA A 104 -1.21 10.37 -1.23
CA ALA A 104 -2.26 10.32 -0.21
C ALA A 104 -2.19 11.47 0.83
N TYR A 105 -0.99 11.91 1.19
CA TYR A 105 -0.81 13.06 2.07
C TYR A 105 -1.14 14.38 1.36
N LEU A 106 -0.66 14.56 0.13
CA LEU A 106 -0.84 15.79 -0.66
C LEU A 106 -2.30 16.04 -0.99
N THR A 107 -3.06 14.99 -1.25
CA THR A 107 -4.47 15.11 -1.62
C THR A 107 -5.41 15.15 -0.42
N ARG A 108 -4.93 14.91 0.81
CA ARG A 108 -5.79 14.86 2.01
C ARG A 108 -6.69 16.10 2.21
N PRO A 109 -6.19 17.36 2.08
CA PRO A 109 -7.06 18.54 2.25
C PRO A 109 -8.11 18.65 1.14
N LEU A 110 -7.71 18.37 -0.11
CA LEU A 110 -8.62 18.33 -1.25
C LEU A 110 -9.71 17.27 -1.03
N ARG A 111 -9.31 16.11 -0.49
CA ARG A 111 -10.23 15.03 -0.16
C ARG A 111 -11.23 15.47 0.91
N ALA A 112 -10.74 15.98 2.03
CA ALA A 112 -11.61 16.46 3.11
C ALA A 112 -12.61 17.54 2.66
N ALA A 113 -12.21 18.43 1.74
CA ALA A 113 -13.06 19.51 1.25
C ALA A 113 -14.11 19.07 0.23
N ILE A 114 -13.74 18.23 -0.74
CA ILE A 114 -14.62 17.88 -1.87
C ILE A 114 -15.50 16.67 -1.56
N GLN A 115 -15.04 15.75 -0.70
CA GLN A 115 -15.77 14.52 -0.35
C GLN A 115 -16.16 13.65 -1.57
N SER A 116 -15.44 13.75 -2.70
CA SER A 116 -15.72 12.99 -3.94
C SER A 116 -14.49 12.40 -4.63
N GLY A 117 -14.45 11.06 -4.67
CA GLY A 117 -13.65 10.16 -5.51
C GLY A 117 -12.92 10.76 -6.71
N ARG A 118 -13.68 11.47 -7.53
CA ARG A 118 -13.40 11.75 -8.94
C ARG A 118 -12.28 12.75 -9.18
N TRP A 119 -12.01 13.63 -8.21
CA TRP A 119 -11.02 14.71 -8.36
C TRP A 119 -9.61 14.32 -7.93
N SER A 120 -9.42 13.08 -7.49
CA SER A 120 -8.12 12.58 -7.05
C SER A 120 -7.84 11.24 -7.70
N VAL A 121 -6.65 11.10 -8.28
CA VAL A 121 -6.16 9.84 -8.85
C VAL A 121 -5.05 9.29 -7.96
N PRO A 122 -5.12 8.01 -7.52
CA PRO A 122 -4.06 7.41 -6.72
C PRO A 122 -2.80 7.24 -7.57
N LEU A 123 -1.70 7.88 -7.16
CA LEU A 123 -0.41 7.73 -7.84
C LEU A 123 0.42 6.66 -7.13
N VAL A 124 0.91 5.70 -7.91
CA VAL A 124 1.82 4.65 -7.42
C VAL A 124 3.22 4.93 -7.91
N TYR A 125 4.18 4.90 -7.01
CA TYR A 125 5.60 5.09 -7.35
C TYR A 125 6.31 3.74 -7.45
N GLY A 126 7.01 3.49 -8.55
CA GLY A 126 7.76 2.25 -8.76
C GLY A 126 8.00 1.95 -10.23
N TYR A 127 7.42 0.86 -10.73
CA TYR A 127 7.66 0.38 -12.10
C TYR A 127 6.40 -0.25 -12.68
N TRP A 128 6.19 -0.09 -13.99
CA TRP A 128 5.14 -0.78 -14.74
C TRP A 128 5.67 -1.08 -16.14
N GLU A 129 5.53 -2.32 -16.57
CA GLU A 129 5.72 -2.71 -17.96
C GLU A 129 4.77 -3.86 -18.30
N GLN A 130 4.26 -3.85 -19.53
CA GLN A 130 3.44 -4.91 -20.09
C GLN A 130 3.98 -5.31 -21.46
N ARG A 131 4.12 -6.61 -21.67
CA ARG A 131 4.65 -7.18 -22.91
C ARG A 131 3.81 -8.37 -23.35
N GLN A 132 3.55 -8.44 -24.65
CA GLN A 132 3.01 -9.67 -25.24
C GLN A 132 4.16 -10.63 -25.51
N VAL A 133 3.98 -11.89 -25.13
CA VAL A 133 4.93 -12.98 -25.32
C VAL A 133 4.19 -14.16 -25.94
N SER A 134 4.84 -14.90 -26.84
CA SER A 134 4.29 -16.13 -27.41
C SER A 134 4.98 -17.33 -26.78
N VAL A 135 4.21 -18.19 -26.13
CA VAL A 135 4.70 -19.42 -25.49
C VAL A 135 3.97 -20.60 -26.12
N PHE A 136 4.71 -21.47 -26.80
CA PHE A 136 4.16 -22.63 -27.54
C PHE A 136 3.00 -22.26 -28.49
N GLY A 137 3.09 -21.11 -29.15
CA GLY A 137 2.07 -20.62 -30.10
C GLY A 137 0.88 -19.92 -29.46
N ARG A 138 0.80 -19.85 -28.12
CA ARG A 138 -0.21 -19.08 -27.40
C ARG A 138 0.33 -17.68 -27.08
N SER A 139 -0.40 -16.65 -27.47
CA SER A 139 -0.10 -15.27 -27.07
C SER A 139 -0.54 -15.06 -25.62
N LEU A 140 0.39 -14.59 -24.79
CA LEU A 140 0.20 -14.24 -23.40
C LEU A 140 0.59 -12.78 -23.21
N THR A 141 -0.11 -12.10 -22.32
CA THR A 141 0.27 -10.77 -21.86
C THR A 141 0.90 -10.89 -20.49
N LEU A 142 2.19 -10.55 -20.41
CA LEU A 142 2.95 -10.49 -19.17
C LEU A 142 3.01 -9.04 -18.70
N THR A 143 2.52 -8.78 -17.50
CA THR A 143 2.58 -7.48 -16.83
C THR A 143 3.44 -7.59 -15.59
N LEU A 144 4.42 -6.69 -15.45
CA LEU A 144 5.24 -6.55 -14.27
C LEU A 144 5.00 -5.18 -13.64
N LEU A 145 4.53 -5.18 -12.41
CA LEU A 145 4.27 -3.98 -11.62
C LEU A 145 5.10 -4.03 -10.34
N ALA A 146 5.81 -2.95 -10.02
CA ALA A 146 6.46 -2.78 -8.73
C ALA A 146 5.96 -1.51 -8.05
N ARG A 147 5.61 -1.60 -6.77
CA ARG A 147 4.96 -0.54 -6.00
C ARG A 147 5.76 -0.30 -4.74
N ARG A 148 6.30 0.91 -4.60
CA ARG A 148 7.09 1.29 -3.43
C ARG A 148 6.19 1.91 -2.38
N SER A 149 6.31 1.44 -1.14
CA SER A 149 5.57 2.02 -0.02
C SER A 149 5.94 3.49 0.21
N ARG A 150 4.93 4.30 0.52
CA ARG A 150 5.10 5.69 0.98
C ARG A 150 5.61 5.77 2.41
N HIS A 151 5.41 4.72 3.21
CA HIS A 151 5.77 4.69 4.62
C HIS A 151 7.25 4.41 4.79
N TYR A 152 7.86 5.11 5.75
CA TYR A 152 9.28 4.96 6.11
C TYR A 152 10.25 4.98 4.92
N ALA A 153 9.87 5.70 3.85
CA ALA A 153 10.68 5.87 2.66
C ALA A 153 11.86 6.82 2.91
N GLY A 154 12.98 6.56 2.24
CA GLY A 154 14.12 7.47 2.22
C GLY A 154 15.31 6.89 1.48
N THR A 155 16.46 7.56 1.59
CA THR A 155 17.68 7.09 0.94
C THR A 155 18.23 5.86 1.66
N ARG A 156 18.84 4.94 0.89
CA ARG A 156 19.33 3.62 1.35
C ARG A 156 20.24 3.68 2.58
N PHE A 157 20.96 4.78 2.78
CA PHE A 157 21.87 4.98 3.92
C PHE A 157 21.24 5.71 5.11
N ARG A 158 20.11 6.40 4.91
CA ARG A 158 19.45 7.19 5.96
C ARG A 158 18.22 6.52 6.53
N LYS A 159 17.54 5.68 5.76
CA LYS A 159 16.33 4.95 6.19
C LYS A 159 16.54 3.45 6.00
N ARG A 160 16.66 2.76 7.13
CA ARG A 160 16.86 1.31 7.27
C ARG A 160 16.07 0.82 8.48
N GLY A 161 15.81 -0.48 8.49
CA GLY A 161 15.09 -1.13 9.57
C GLY A 161 13.62 -0.81 9.59
N LEU A 162 13.09 -0.73 10.80
CA LEU A 162 11.69 -0.58 11.11
C LEU A 162 11.37 0.85 11.58
N SER A 163 10.15 1.31 11.32
CA SER A 163 9.59 2.52 11.91
C SER A 163 8.94 2.24 13.27
N SER A 164 8.66 3.28 14.05
CA SER A 164 7.89 3.16 15.30
C SER A 164 6.48 2.60 15.11
N GLN A 165 5.94 2.67 13.89
CA GLN A 165 4.63 2.16 13.52
C GLN A 165 4.68 0.73 12.95
N GLY A 166 5.86 0.10 12.85
CA GLY A 166 5.99 -1.26 12.28
C GLY A 166 6.12 -1.32 10.76
N PHE A 167 6.34 -0.18 10.08
CA PHE A 167 6.63 -0.15 8.64
C PHE A 167 8.12 -0.31 8.36
N VAL A 168 8.50 -1.25 7.49
CA VAL A 168 9.90 -1.43 7.10
C VAL A 168 10.32 -0.41 6.05
N ALA A 169 11.58 0.00 6.10
CA ALA A 169 12.11 0.97 5.17
C ALA A 169 12.17 0.38 3.76
N ASN A 170 11.79 1.20 2.78
CA ASN A 170 11.90 0.86 1.35
C ASN A 170 11.22 -0.47 0.97
N GLU A 171 10.05 -0.73 1.56
CA GLU A 171 9.21 -1.84 1.11
C GLU A 171 8.77 -1.64 -0.34
N VAL A 172 8.89 -2.70 -1.13
CA VAL A 172 8.46 -2.79 -2.52
C VAL A 172 7.67 -4.08 -2.68
N GLU A 173 6.48 -3.95 -3.21
CA GLU A 173 5.64 -5.07 -3.67
C GLU A 173 5.81 -5.20 -5.18
N THR A 174 6.28 -6.35 -5.64
CA THR A 174 6.41 -6.70 -7.04
C THR A 174 5.34 -7.73 -7.39
N GLU A 175 4.53 -7.44 -8.37
CA GLU A 175 3.48 -8.31 -8.87
C GLU A 175 3.71 -8.62 -10.34
N GLN A 176 3.74 -9.91 -10.65
CA GLN A 176 3.75 -10.43 -12.00
C GLN A 176 2.36 -10.96 -12.32
N ILE A 177 1.74 -10.43 -13.36
CA ILE A 177 0.43 -10.86 -13.85
C ILE A 177 0.61 -11.47 -15.24
N VAL A 178 0.02 -12.63 -15.46
CA VAL A 178 -0.08 -13.28 -16.77
C VAL A 178 -1.54 -13.34 -17.15
N ASP A 179 -1.88 -12.71 -18.26
CA ASP A 179 -3.16 -12.85 -18.93
C ASP A 179 -3.00 -13.77 -20.15
N ALA A 180 -3.66 -14.91 -20.10
CA ALA A 180 -3.62 -15.94 -21.12
C ALA A 180 -4.86 -15.95 -22.04
N GLY A 181 -5.69 -14.91 -21.99
CA GLY A 181 -6.93 -14.80 -22.75
C GLY A 181 -8.06 -15.62 -22.14
N ILE A 182 -8.98 -16.11 -22.96
CA ILE A 182 -10.15 -16.86 -22.51
C ILE A 182 -9.83 -18.37 -22.52
N ASP A 183 -10.18 -19.05 -21.43
CA ASP A 183 -10.14 -20.50 -21.37
C ASP A 183 -11.27 -21.11 -22.22
N TRP A 184 -10.92 -22.06 -23.08
CA TRP A 184 -11.85 -22.67 -24.03
C TRP A 184 -12.88 -23.58 -23.35
N ALA A 185 -12.54 -24.14 -22.18
CA ALA A 185 -13.41 -25.06 -21.46
C ALA A 185 -14.45 -24.32 -20.61
N THR A 186 -14.03 -23.26 -19.90
CA THR A 186 -14.89 -22.51 -18.97
C THR A 186 -15.47 -21.23 -19.57
N GLY A 187 -14.91 -20.73 -20.66
CA GLY A 187 -15.25 -19.42 -21.23
C GLY A 187 -14.82 -18.23 -20.36
N GLN A 188 -14.02 -18.47 -19.31
CA GLN A 188 -13.58 -17.45 -18.35
C GLN A 188 -12.20 -16.90 -18.72
N PRO A 189 -11.88 -15.65 -18.34
CA PRO A 189 -10.52 -15.12 -18.48
C PRO A 189 -9.54 -15.92 -17.62
N LEU A 190 -8.41 -16.33 -18.22
CA LEU A 190 -7.35 -17.06 -17.57
C LEU A 190 -6.25 -16.09 -17.13
N TRP A 191 -6.37 -15.64 -15.89
CA TRP A 191 -5.37 -14.77 -15.25
C TRP A 191 -4.63 -15.51 -14.15
N SER A 192 -3.34 -15.22 -14.02
CA SER A 192 -2.56 -15.62 -12.85
C SER A 192 -1.76 -14.42 -12.36
N ALA A 193 -1.59 -14.30 -11.05
CA ALA A 193 -0.78 -13.27 -10.45
C ALA A 193 0.09 -13.86 -9.34
N MET A 194 1.35 -13.42 -9.30
CA MET A 194 2.30 -13.77 -8.26
C MET A 194 2.88 -12.49 -7.66
N VAL A 195 2.81 -12.38 -6.34
CA VAL A 195 3.28 -11.21 -5.59
C VAL A 195 4.50 -11.60 -4.75
N GLN A 196 5.52 -10.76 -4.79
CA GLN A 196 6.72 -10.87 -3.96
C GLN A 196 6.98 -9.53 -3.27
N VAL A 197 7.34 -9.57 -2.00
CA VAL A 197 7.65 -8.37 -1.21
C VAL A 197 9.12 -8.35 -0.85
N ARG A 198 9.74 -7.18 -1.00
CA ARG A 198 11.12 -6.90 -0.60
C ARG A 198 11.13 -5.66 0.28
N GLY A 199 11.75 -5.73 1.45
CA GLY A 199 11.88 -4.59 2.35
C GLY A 199 13.18 -4.65 3.16
N SER A 200 13.37 -3.66 4.03
CA SER A 200 14.42 -3.74 5.04
C SER A 200 14.11 -4.85 6.07
N VAL A 201 15.16 -5.37 6.71
CA VAL A 201 14.99 -6.32 7.82
C VAL A 201 14.14 -5.65 8.91
N PRO A 202 13.07 -6.29 9.42
CA PRO A 202 12.09 -5.68 10.33
C PRO A 202 12.61 -5.59 11.77
N LEU A 203 13.76 -4.93 11.94
CA LEU A 203 14.41 -4.66 13.22
C LEU A 203 14.75 -3.18 13.30
N PHE A 204 14.92 -2.65 14.51
CA PHE A 204 15.55 -1.34 14.69
C PHE A 204 17.05 -1.49 14.52
N TRP A 205 17.55 -1.12 13.35
CA TRP A 205 18.98 -1.21 13.06
C TRP A 205 19.45 -0.03 12.23
N SER A 206 20.70 0.34 12.46
CA SER A 206 21.36 1.44 11.77
C SER A 206 22.77 1.04 11.36
N GLN A 207 23.31 1.75 10.38
CA GLN A 207 24.67 1.55 9.92
C GLN A 207 25.25 2.94 9.64
N GLN A 208 26.30 3.33 10.38
CA GLN A 208 26.91 4.64 10.21
C GLN A 208 27.67 4.66 8.88
N THR A 209 27.24 5.48 7.93
CA THR A 209 27.89 5.52 6.61
C THR A 209 29.05 6.51 6.68
N THR A 210 30.20 6.10 7.23
CA THR A 210 31.42 6.91 7.22
C THR A 210 32.26 6.55 5.99
N THR A 211 32.78 7.57 5.28
CA THR A 211 33.64 7.38 4.09
C THR A 211 34.99 6.72 4.42
N LEU A 212 35.39 6.73 5.69
CA LEU A 212 36.63 6.12 6.17
C LEU A 212 36.54 4.61 6.45
N SER A 213 35.35 4.06 6.68
CA SER A 213 35.18 2.63 6.94
C SER A 213 34.50 1.95 5.75
N PRO A 214 35.21 1.07 5.00
CA PRO A 214 34.60 0.39 3.85
C PRO A 214 33.50 -0.59 4.27
N LYS A 215 33.47 -1.01 5.54
CA LYS A 215 32.44 -1.87 6.13
C LYS A 215 32.02 -1.32 7.50
N PRO A 216 31.04 -0.41 7.54
CA PRO A 216 30.55 0.10 8.81
C PRO A 216 29.74 -0.96 9.56
N ASP A 217 29.84 -0.97 10.88
CA ASP A 217 29.16 -1.96 11.71
C ASP A 217 27.65 -1.81 11.69
N ILE A 218 26.94 -2.94 11.78
CA ILE A 218 25.49 -2.98 11.92
C ILE A 218 25.17 -2.84 13.41
N LEU A 219 24.57 -1.71 13.78
CA LEU A 219 24.15 -1.43 15.14
C LEU A 219 22.68 -1.80 15.29
N LEU A 220 22.41 -2.88 16.02
CA LEU A 220 21.07 -3.23 16.48
C LEU A 220 20.70 -2.32 17.65
N GLN A 221 19.58 -1.61 17.51
CA GLN A 221 19.09 -0.69 18.53
C GLN A 221 18.04 -1.42 19.37
N GLN A 222 18.26 -1.49 20.67
CA GLN A 222 17.37 -2.18 21.63
C GLN A 222 16.19 -1.28 22.07
N PHE A 223 15.60 -0.52 21.14
CA PHE A 223 14.43 0.32 21.43
C PHE A 223 13.16 -0.50 21.69
N ASP A 224 13.10 -1.71 21.15
CA ASP A 224 11.98 -2.63 21.28
C ASP A 224 12.51 -4.01 21.73
N PRO A 225 12.72 -4.21 23.05
CA PRO A 225 13.28 -5.44 23.56
C PRO A 225 12.34 -6.64 23.42
N VAL A 226 11.03 -6.40 23.29
CA VAL A 226 9.99 -7.45 23.16
C VAL A 226 9.66 -7.73 21.68
N TYR A 227 10.24 -6.97 20.74
CA TYR A 227 9.98 -7.08 19.31
C TYR A 227 8.50 -6.88 18.94
N GLU A 228 7.78 -6.06 19.69
CA GLU A 228 6.36 -5.77 19.46
C GLU A 228 6.13 -5.20 18.05
N LYS A 229 7.00 -4.29 17.60
CA LYS A 229 6.86 -3.65 16.28
C LYS A 229 7.25 -4.60 15.16
N THR A 230 8.22 -5.47 15.39
CA THR A 230 8.52 -6.57 14.46
C THR A 230 7.32 -7.51 14.34
N GLY A 231 6.68 -7.85 15.46
CA GLY A 231 5.44 -8.62 15.48
C GLY A 231 4.33 -7.92 14.69
N ALA A 232 4.13 -6.62 14.91
CA ALA A 232 3.15 -5.81 14.19
C ALA A 232 3.38 -5.82 12.67
N HIS A 233 4.65 -5.77 12.22
CA HIS A 233 4.99 -5.89 10.80
C HIS A 233 4.56 -7.24 10.21
N PHE A 234 4.87 -8.35 10.88
CA PHE A 234 4.47 -9.67 10.38
C PHE A 234 2.95 -9.91 10.46
N CYS A 235 2.28 -9.35 11.48
CA CYS A 235 0.82 -9.33 11.54
C CYS A 235 0.22 -8.56 10.36
N ASP A 236 0.83 -7.44 9.96
CA ASP A 236 0.42 -6.69 8.78
C ASP A 236 0.65 -7.47 7.47
N MET A 237 1.82 -8.11 7.33
CA MET A 237 2.11 -8.99 6.19
C MET A 237 1.09 -10.13 6.09
N ARG A 238 0.76 -10.78 7.21
CA ARG A 238 -0.28 -11.81 7.28
C ARG A 238 -1.65 -11.29 6.89
N ARG A 239 -2.02 -10.09 7.34
CA ARG A 239 -3.29 -9.45 6.98
C ARG A 239 -3.38 -9.21 5.47
N ARG A 240 -2.29 -8.75 4.84
CA ARG A 240 -2.25 -8.41 3.42
C ARG A 240 -2.17 -9.63 2.50
N TYR A 241 -1.32 -10.60 2.84
CA TYR A 241 -0.97 -11.71 1.94
C TYR A 241 -1.43 -13.09 2.41
N GLY A 242 -1.90 -13.20 3.66
CA GLY A 242 -2.25 -14.47 4.28
C GLY A 242 -1.06 -15.20 4.88
N ASP A 243 -1.30 -16.44 5.28
CA ASP A 243 -0.30 -17.36 5.82
C ASP A 243 0.06 -18.46 4.80
N PRO A 244 1.30 -18.96 4.82
CA PRO A 244 2.44 -18.54 5.64
C PRO A 244 3.23 -17.37 5.04
N VAL A 245 3.89 -16.58 5.89
CA VAL A 245 4.88 -15.56 5.47
C VAL A 245 6.27 -16.18 5.50
N MET A 246 6.92 -16.30 4.32
CA MET A 246 8.27 -16.84 4.20
C MET A 246 9.31 -15.72 4.00
N ALA A 247 10.25 -15.58 4.94
CA ALA A 247 11.32 -14.60 4.86
C ALA A 247 12.61 -15.23 4.32
N LEU A 248 13.08 -14.76 3.16
CA LEU A 248 14.34 -15.20 2.56
C LEU A 248 15.47 -14.20 2.89
N ASN A 249 16.49 -14.68 3.58
CA ASN A 249 17.68 -13.90 3.90
C ASN A 249 18.89 -14.39 3.10
N LEU A 250 19.51 -13.50 2.33
CA LEU A 250 20.66 -13.80 1.47
C LEU A 250 22.00 -13.31 2.05
N LEU A 251 22.04 -12.99 3.36
CA LEU A 251 23.29 -12.64 4.03
C LEU A 251 24.26 -13.84 4.01
N ARG A 252 25.49 -13.60 3.53
CA ARG A 252 26.55 -14.61 3.55
C ARG A 252 27.00 -14.85 4.99
N SER A 253 27.03 -16.13 5.40
CA SER A 253 27.52 -16.54 6.73
C SER A 253 29.05 -16.51 6.86
N LYS A 254 29.78 -16.71 5.75
CA LYS A 254 31.25 -16.62 5.69
C LYS A 254 31.68 -15.78 4.49
N GLU A 255 32.51 -14.77 4.73
CA GLU A 255 33.16 -14.02 3.66
C GLU A 255 34.34 -14.82 3.10
N ARG A 256 34.63 -14.66 1.80
CA ARG A 256 35.85 -15.19 1.20
C ARG A 256 37.00 -14.31 1.71
N ARG A 257 37.90 -14.89 2.51
CA ARG A 257 39.14 -14.24 2.96
C ARG A 257 39.98 -13.83 1.76
#